data_AF-A0A7Y5UUE3-F1
#
_entry.id   AF-A0A7Y5UUE3-F1
#
_cell.length_a   1.000
_cell.length_b   1.000
_cell.length_c   1.000
_cell.angle_alpha   90.00
_cell.angle_beta   90.00
_cell.angle_gamma   90.00
#
_symmetry.space_group_name_H-M   'P 1'
#
loop_
_entity.id
_entity.type
_entity.pdbx_description
1 polymer ?
#
loop_
_entity_poly.entity_id
_entity_poly.type
_entity_poly.pdbx_seq_one_letter_code
_entity_poly.pdbx_strand_id
1 'polypeptide(L)'
;MERGPTGGVGLRLPGARIPLLDGALVLRDLALGWSVAGWEGSAGAVLEPVSMPLLTEALGLPRMAGVMSAALPGLHLRPGELVLDGTLAVSVFGGWVQASGLRVLEPFGVASHLTGEIEARHIDLAQLTEAFSFGSITGHIDADVRGLELSSWRPTAFDAWFRDHFGLRPAWIRLNNRVSIEAFGVSPTSEIVLGPDAWMFTTRDRAVDVWRGADPFSAEELELWGKVLADRREWCAQRGVKYLFAIAPNKESIYPEFFPARFDKLGPSRREQLVQHVGRRTEFPLLDLTEPILAEKALAQPGEQLYYRLGTHWNDRGAVPAARALLERLRRELPQLAAPAREAFTFVPTEFQDDSWAGRLYMEDVLRQPNADASWSRAIPAAAWERLRQFLERRDKTPEERVRFAIRPEPGEGSGWAIDVLDSMNVDVVREGVAAPRAVVFHDSMGEKLRPLLAEAFSRVAFRWVPDFDTNVIEREQPDVVLQVFVERALAAVSLSTSPLDTQEVLETEFRASSTTLLVGLGQLTLPAGAKSRISQHGEDGLTLEYGGTALELPPLVVPPGTWPVLRIELDSPVDTALCLEFLTGR
;
A
#
# COMPACT_ATOMS: atom_id res chain seq x y z
N MET A 1 27.05 -47.56 -28.85
CA MET A 1 27.18 -47.89 -27.41
C MET A 1 28.47 -48.64 -27.23
N GLU A 2 29.46 -48.02 -26.60
CA GLU A 2 30.68 -48.72 -26.16
C GLU A 2 30.64 -48.86 -24.65
N ARG A 3 30.99 -50.06 -24.15
CA ARG A 3 31.07 -50.35 -22.71
C ARG A 3 32.43 -49.86 -22.19
N GLY A 4 32.40 -48.87 -21.30
CA GLY A 4 33.59 -48.42 -20.57
C GLY A 4 33.95 -49.35 -19.40
N PRO A 5 35.15 -49.19 -18.80
CA PRO A 5 35.74 -50.14 -17.84
C PRO A 5 35.00 -50.27 -16.50
N THR A 6 34.01 -49.40 -16.22
CA THR A 6 33.27 -49.34 -14.95
C THR A 6 31.83 -49.82 -15.04
N GLY A 7 31.41 -50.46 -16.14
CA GLY A 7 30.09 -51.10 -16.25
C GLY A 7 28.89 -50.15 -16.41
N GLY A 8 29.11 -48.83 -16.48
CA GLY A 8 28.07 -47.85 -16.79
C GLY A 8 27.74 -47.80 -18.29
N VAL A 9 26.44 -47.73 -18.62
CA VAL A 9 25.98 -47.42 -19.98
C VAL A 9 26.19 -45.93 -20.21
N GLY A 10 26.99 -45.59 -21.22
CA GLY A 10 27.27 -44.20 -21.59
C GLY A 10 27.05 -43.95 -23.08
N LEU A 11 26.63 -42.73 -23.40
CA LEU A 11 26.50 -42.19 -24.74
C LEU A 11 27.69 -41.26 -25.00
N ARG A 12 28.48 -41.54 -26.04
CA ARG A 12 29.44 -40.59 -26.58
C ARG A 12 29.09 -40.30 -28.03
N LEU A 13 28.91 -39.02 -28.35
CA LEU A 13 28.66 -38.53 -29.69
C LEU A 13 29.66 -37.40 -29.97
N PRO A 14 30.54 -37.52 -30.98
CA PRO A 14 31.50 -36.47 -31.33
C PRO A 14 30.79 -35.18 -31.76
N GLY A 15 29.59 -35.31 -32.33
CA GLY A 15 28.67 -34.21 -32.52
C GLY A 15 27.34 -34.69 -33.07
N ALA A 16 26.31 -33.84 -32.94
CA ALA A 16 25.00 -34.06 -33.51
C ALA A 16 24.45 -32.71 -34.00
N ARG A 17 23.96 -32.66 -35.24
CA ARG A 17 23.26 -31.49 -35.76
C ARG A 17 21.77 -31.79 -35.81
N ILE A 18 21.00 -31.08 -35.00
CA ILE A 18 19.56 -31.25 -34.87
C ILE A 18 18.90 -30.05 -35.54
N PRO A 19 18.18 -30.23 -36.66
CA PRO A 19 17.44 -29.14 -37.29
C PRO A 19 16.47 -28.50 -36.29
N LEU A 20 16.46 -27.16 -36.24
CA LEU A 20 15.59 -26.40 -35.36
C LEU A 20 15.09 -25.17 -36.12
N LEU A 21 13.80 -25.19 -36.49
CA LEU A 21 13.18 -24.15 -37.32
C LEU A 21 13.96 -23.96 -38.63
N ASP A 22 14.48 -22.76 -38.89
CA ASP A 22 15.30 -22.41 -40.05
C ASP A 22 16.81 -22.51 -39.80
N GLY A 23 17.22 -22.94 -38.60
CA GLY A 23 18.60 -23.20 -38.21
C GLY A 23 18.81 -24.62 -37.69
N ALA A 24 19.81 -24.78 -36.81
CA ALA A 24 20.09 -26.05 -36.16
C ALA A 24 20.79 -25.87 -34.80
N LEU A 25 20.51 -26.79 -33.89
CA LEU A 25 21.30 -26.99 -32.68
C LEU A 25 22.41 -28.00 -32.97
N VAL A 26 23.66 -27.56 -32.88
CA VAL A 26 24.85 -28.38 -33.08
C VAL A 26 25.46 -28.72 -31.73
N LEU A 27 25.28 -29.96 -31.29
CA LEU A 27 25.97 -30.53 -30.13
C LEU A 27 27.37 -30.97 -30.53
N ARG A 28 28.36 -30.73 -29.68
CA ARG A 28 29.76 -31.12 -29.86
C ARG A 28 30.24 -31.88 -28.63
N ASP A 29 31.04 -32.91 -28.86
CA ASP A 29 31.77 -33.63 -27.81
C ASP A 29 30.86 -34.08 -26.65
N LEU A 30 29.63 -34.52 -26.98
CA LEU A 30 28.68 -35.00 -26.00
C LEU A 30 29.18 -36.33 -25.42
N ALA A 31 29.50 -36.32 -24.15
CA ALA A 31 29.78 -37.50 -23.36
C ALA A 31 28.82 -37.52 -22.17
N LEU A 32 27.93 -38.50 -22.12
CA LEU A 32 26.98 -38.65 -21.02
C LEU A 32 27.08 -40.08 -20.49
N GLY A 33 27.32 -40.21 -19.20
CA GLY A 33 27.35 -41.46 -18.46
C GLY A 33 26.38 -41.41 -17.30
N TRP A 34 25.94 -42.59 -16.88
CA TRP A 34 25.17 -42.75 -15.66
C TRP A 34 25.91 -43.68 -14.70
N SER A 35 25.94 -43.29 -13.42
CA SER A 35 26.49 -44.06 -12.31
C SER A 35 25.46 -44.16 -11.18
N VAL A 36 25.75 -44.98 -10.17
CA VAL A 36 24.94 -45.05 -8.94
C VAL A 36 24.88 -43.70 -8.22
N ALA A 37 25.90 -42.85 -8.38
CA ALA A 37 25.91 -41.51 -7.81
C ALA A 37 25.03 -40.53 -8.59
N GLY A 38 24.76 -40.76 -9.88
CA GLY A 38 23.91 -39.92 -10.72
C GLY A 38 24.40 -39.83 -12.16
N TRP A 39 23.85 -38.85 -12.89
CA TRP A 39 24.30 -38.54 -14.25
C TRP A 39 25.59 -37.72 -14.21
N GLU A 40 26.52 -38.07 -15.10
CA GLU A 40 27.79 -37.38 -15.29
C GLU A 40 28.03 -37.16 -16.77
N GLY A 41 28.58 -36.02 -17.15
CA GLY A 41 28.86 -35.80 -18.55
C GLY A 41 29.44 -34.45 -18.89
N SER A 42 29.76 -34.29 -20.16
CA SER A 42 30.15 -33.03 -20.76
C SER A 42 29.48 -32.84 -22.12
N ALA A 43 29.18 -31.60 -22.49
CA ALA A 43 28.71 -31.27 -23.82
C ALA A 43 29.06 -29.82 -24.19
N GLY A 44 29.43 -29.58 -25.44
CA GLY A 44 29.38 -28.27 -26.06
C GLY A 44 28.12 -28.15 -26.93
N ALA A 45 27.60 -26.94 -27.08
CA ALA A 45 26.46 -26.69 -27.98
C ALA A 45 26.60 -25.36 -28.71
N VAL A 46 26.19 -25.33 -29.96
CA VAL A 46 26.06 -24.09 -30.74
C VAL A 46 24.68 -24.10 -31.38
N LEU A 47 23.90 -23.07 -31.10
CA LEU A 47 22.70 -22.76 -31.84
C LEU A 47 23.11 -21.91 -33.05
N GLU A 48 23.01 -22.49 -34.25
CA GLU A 48 23.12 -21.74 -35.49
C GLU A 48 22.02 -20.65 -35.52
N PRO A 49 22.21 -19.53 -36.26
CA PRO A 49 21.22 -18.47 -36.32
C PRO A 49 19.83 -18.99 -36.67
N VAL A 50 18.86 -18.72 -35.79
CA VAL A 50 17.44 -19.04 -35.95
C VAL A 50 16.64 -17.74 -36.01
N SER A 51 15.64 -17.68 -36.87
CA SER A 51 14.72 -16.56 -37.00
C SER A 51 13.89 -16.36 -35.71
N MET A 52 13.99 -15.17 -35.12
CA MET A 52 13.17 -14.80 -33.96
C MET A 52 11.67 -14.82 -34.25
N PRO A 53 11.18 -14.39 -35.44
CA PRO A 53 9.77 -14.55 -35.79
C PRO A 53 9.28 -16.00 -35.73
N LEU A 54 10.03 -16.95 -36.28
CA LEU A 54 9.66 -18.37 -36.27
C LEU A 54 9.75 -18.96 -34.85
N LEU A 55 10.77 -18.56 -34.09
CA LEU A 55 10.97 -19.04 -32.72
C LEU A 55 9.88 -18.56 -31.78
N THR A 56 9.55 -17.26 -31.84
CA THR A 56 8.49 -16.67 -31.01
C THR A 56 7.12 -17.23 -31.34
N GLU A 57 6.81 -17.43 -32.63
CA GLU A 57 5.58 -18.10 -33.08
C GLU A 57 5.47 -19.52 -32.52
N ALA A 58 6.53 -20.33 -32.64
CA ALA A 58 6.56 -21.70 -32.14
C ALA A 58 6.38 -21.80 -30.61
N LEU A 59 6.75 -20.74 -29.87
CA LEU A 59 6.66 -20.67 -28.41
C LEU A 59 5.39 -19.96 -27.90
N GLY A 60 4.52 -19.47 -28.79
CA GLY A 60 3.33 -18.69 -28.42
C GLY A 60 3.65 -17.32 -27.81
N LEU A 61 4.81 -16.76 -28.12
CA LEU A 61 5.26 -15.45 -27.67
C LEU A 61 4.92 -14.37 -28.71
N PRO A 62 4.85 -13.07 -28.32
CA PRO A 62 4.72 -11.97 -29.28
C PRO A 62 5.79 -12.05 -30.37
N ARG A 63 5.41 -11.79 -31.62
CA ARG A 63 6.32 -11.89 -32.77
C ARG A 63 7.43 -10.86 -32.67
N MET A 64 8.68 -11.30 -32.47
CA MET A 64 9.85 -10.41 -32.39
C MET A 64 10.70 -10.48 -33.66
N ALA A 65 11.39 -9.39 -34.00
CA ALA A 65 12.30 -9.32 -35.14
C ALA A 65 13.72 -9.76 -34.78
N GLY A 66 14.54 -10.02 -35.81
CA GLY A 66 15.95 -10.37 -35.65
C GLY A 66 16.26 -11.87 -35.70
N VAL A 67 17.48 -12.21 -35.30
CA VAL A 67 17.99 -13.58 -35.27
C VAL A 67 18.56 -13.88 -33.88
N MET A 68 18.41 -15.11 -33.44
CA MET A 68 19.03 -15.62 -32.23
C MET A 68 20.08 -16.67 -32.58
N SER A 69 21.26 -16.53 -31.99
CA SER A 69 22.28 -17.58 -31.99
C SER A 69 22.89 -17.69 -30.60
N ALA A 70 23.43 -18.85 -30.26
CA ALA A 70 24.03 -19.08 -28.97
C ALA A 70 25.24 -20.01 -29.09
N ALA A 71 26.27 -19.76 -28.31
CA ALA A 71 27.44 -20.62 -28.20
C ALA A 71 27.70 -20.97 -26.74
N LEU A 72 27.71 -22.27 -26.47
CA LEU A 72 28.02 -22.90 -25.20
C LEU A 72 29.33 -23.69 -25.37
N PRO A 73 30.48 -23.16 -24.90
CA PRO A 73 31.78 -23.77 -25.11
C PRO A 73 31.92 -25.14 -24.44
N GLY A 74 31.39 -25.28 -23.23
CA GLY A 74 31.37 -26.53 -22.48
C GLY A 74 30.40 -26.47 -21.31
N LEU A 75 29.77 -27.59 -21.04
CA LEU A 75 28.86 -27.83 -19.92
C LEU A 75 29.29 -29.12 -19.26
N HIS A 76 29.48 -29.12 -17.95
CA HIS A 76 29.79 -30.30 -17.15
C HIS A 76 28.65 -30.62 -16.22
N LEU A 77 28.13 -31.84 -16.36
CA LEU A 77 27.14 -32.42 -15.48
C LEU A 77 27.85 -33.35 -14.49
N ARG A 78 27.57 -33.17 -13.21
CA ARG A 78 27.94 -34.06 -12.12
C ARG A 78 26.69 -34.37 -11.29
N PRO A 79 26.72 -35.40 -10.42
CA PRO A 79 25.63 -35.64 -9.51
C PRO A 79 25.29 -34.40 -8.69
N GLY A 80 24.06 -33.89 -8.85
CA GLY A 80 23.56 -32.72 -8.13
C GLY A 80 24.17 -31.38 -8.56
N GLU A 81 24.98 -31.32 -9.62
CA GLU A 81 25.67 -30.10 -10.01
C GLU A 81 25.80 -29.97 -11.54
N LEU A 82 25.51 -28.79 -12.05
CA LEU A 82 25.70 -28.40 -13.45
C LEU A 82 26.59 -27.16 -13.49
N VAL A 83 27.76 -27.26 -14.15
CA VAL A 83 28.71 -26.15 -14.26
C VAL A 83 28.95 -25.84 -15.73
N LEU A 84 28.98 -24.56 -16.06
CA LEU A 84 29.31 -24.07 -17.38
C LEU A 84 30.79 -23.70 -17.45
N ASP A 85 31.51 -24.34 -18.38
CA ASP A 85 32.93 -24.09 -18.61
C ASP A 85 33.08 -23.02 -19.70
N GLY A 86 33.32 -21.78 -19.25
CA GLY A 86 33.50 -20.61 -20.11
C GLY A 86 32.31 -19.65 -20.02
N THR A 87 31.99 -19.02 -21.14
CA THR A 87 30.93 -18.01 -21.24
C THR A 87 29.87 -18.48 -22.22
N LEU A 88 28.62 -18.55 -21.78
CA LEU A 88 27.47 -18.67 -22.68
C LEU A 88 27.31 -17.34 -23.39
N ALA A 89 27.53 -17.30 -24.69
CA ALA A 89 27.29 -16.10 -25.49
C ALA A 89 26.02 -16.31 -26.31
N VAL A 90 25.08 -15.36 -26.23
CA VAL A 90 23.84 -15.33 -26.99
C VAL A 90 23.82 -14.03 -27.77
N SER A 91 23.74 -14.10 -29.10
CA SER A 91 23.48 -12.91 -29.92
C SER A 91 22.00 -12.84 -30.24
N VAL A 92 21.37 -11.73 -29.89
CA VAL A 92 19.93 -11.52 -30.03
C VAL A 92 19.63 -10.02 -30.13
N PHE A 93 18.61 -9.66 -30.91
CA PHE A 93 18.15 -8.26 -31.10
C PHE A 93 19.30 -7.31 -31.49
N GLY A 94 20.16 -7.70 -32.42
CA GLY A 94 21.29 -6.86 -32.87
C GLY A 94 22.46 -6.70 -31.87
N GLY A 95 22.31 -7.17 -30.63
CA GLY A 95 23.33 -7.14 -29.59
C GLY A 95 23.72 -8.53 -29.10
N TRP A 96 24.33 -8.58 -27.91
CA TRP A 96 24.72 -9.84 -27.29
C TRP A 96 24.50 -9.84 -25.78
N VAL A 97 24.25 -11.02 -25.25
CA VAL A 97 24.17 -11.35 -23.83
C VAL A 97 25.19 -12.45 -23.56
N GLN A 98 26.04 -12.24 -22.57
CA GLN A 98 27.02 -13.20 -22.09
C GLN A 98 26.70 -13.56 -20.65
N ALA A 99 26.76 -14.86 -20.34
CA ALA A 99 26.67 -15.34 -18.97
C ALA A 99 27.90 -16.17 -18.63
N SER A 100 28.54 -15.86 -17.51
CA SER A 100 29.79 -16.50 -17.07
C SER A 100 29.69 -16.94 -15.61
N GLY A 101 30.54 -17.90 -15.22
CA GLY A 101 30.52 -18.46 -13.87
C GLY A 101 29.21 -19.16 -13.51
N LEU A 102 28.43 -19.60 -14.52
CA LEU A 102 27.14 -20.24 -14.31
C LEU A 102 27.33 -21.61 -13.65
N ARG A 103 26.77 -21.74 -12.46
CA ARG A 103 26.77 -22.96 -11.67
C ARG A 103 25.38 -23.18 -11.10
N VAL A 104 24.84 -24.38 -11.27
CA VAL A 104 23.54 -24.78 -10.74
C VAL A 104 23.74 -26.00 -9.86
N LEU A 105 23.38 -25.86 -8.59
CA LEU A 105 23.30 -26.95 -7.62
C LEU A 105 21.84 -27.42 -7.56
N GLU A 106 21.67 -28.73 -7.51
CA GLU A 106 20.39 -29.43 -7.51
C GLU A 106 19.35 -28.83 -8.49
N PRO A 107 19.60 -28.80 -9.82
CA PRO A 107 18.70 -28.15 -10.79
C PRO A 107 17.23 -28.56 -10.67
N PHE A 108 16.97 -29.80 -10.24
CA PHE A 108 15.62 -30.35 -10.06
C PHE A 108 15.29 -30.69 -8.60
N GLY A 109 16.16 -30.29 -7.65
CA GLY A 109 15.98 -30.51 -6.22
C GLY A 109 15.21 -29.37 -5.55
N VAL A 110 14.81 -29.61 -4.31
CA VAL A 110 14.01 -28.66 -3.51
C VAL A 110 14.87 -27.45 -3.09
N ALA A 111 16.19 -27.65 -2.98
CA ALA A 111 17.18 -26.62 -2.66
C ALA A 111 17.96 -26.16 -3.92
N SER A 112 17.29 -26.04 -5.07
CA SER A 112 17.95 -25.59 -6.29
C SER A 112 18.61 -24.23 -6.10
N HIS A 113 19.87 -24.11 -6.48
CA HIS A 113 20.64 -22.88 -6.32
C HIS A 113 21.44 -22.58 -7.57
N LEU A 114 21.30 -21.37 -8.11
CA LEU A 114 22.03 -20.92 -9.29
C LEU A 114 22.87 -19.71 -8.93
N THR A 115 24.15 -19.74 -9.31
CA THR A 115 25.05 -18.59 -9.24
C THR A 115 25.56 -18.21 -10.62
N GLY A 116 25.81 -16.92 -10.86
CA GLY A 116 26.52 -16.48 -12.06
C GLY A 116 26.59 -14.98 -12.27
N GLU A 117 27.11 -14.61 -13.43
CA GLU A 117 27.33 -13.23 -13.85
C GLU A 117 26.71 -13.05 -15.24
N ILE A 118 26.01 -11.94 -15.47
CA ILE A 118 25.38 -11.65 -16.77
C ILE A 118 25.86 -10.28 -17.27
N GLU A 119 26.27 -10.21 -18.53
CA GLU A 119 26.63 -8.98 -19.23
C GLU A 119 25.85 -8.91 -20.54
N ALA A 120 25.16 -7.81 -20.79
CA ALA A 120 24.46 -7.54 -22.04
C ALA A 120 24.96 -6.25 -22.66
N ARG A 121 25.15 -6.24 -23.98
CA ARG A 121 25.60 -5.06 -24.72
C ARG A 121 24.87 -4.91 -26.06
N HIS A 122 24.61 -3.65 -26.41
CA HIS A 122 24.14 -3.18 -27.71
C HIS A 122 22.83 -3.84 -28.16
N ILE A 123 21.93 -4.14 -27.23
CA ILE A 123 20.64 -4.75 -27.53
C ILE A 123 19.73 -3.70 -28.17
N ASP A 124 19.36 -3.90 -29.43
CA ASP A 124 18.49 -3.01 -30.21
C ASP A 124 17.03 -3.10 -29.72
N LEU A 125 16.59 -2.00 -29.13
CA LEU A 125 15.25 -1.90 -28.55
C LEU A 125 14.15 -1.89 -29.61
N ALA A 126 14.45 -1.51 -30.86
CA ALA A 126 13.46 -1.52 -31.93
C ALA A 126 13.04 -2.95 -32.24
N GLN A 127 14.01 -3.86 -32.35
CA GLN A 127 13.76 -5.28 -32.61
C GLN A 127 13.04 -5.99 -31.45
N LEU A 128 13.26 -5.52 -30.21
CA LEU A 128 12.57 -6.00 -29.01
C LEU A 128 11.11 -5.53 -28.95
N THR A 129 10.82 -4.30 -29.41
CA THR A 129 9.54 -3.61 -29.16
C THR A 129 8.62 -3.52 -30.37
N GLU A 130 9.10 -3.81 -31.58
CA GLU A 130 8.31 -3.85 -32.82
C GLU A 130 7.14 -4.85 -32.77
N ALA A 131 7.20 -5.85 -31.88
CA ALA A 131 6.14 -6.81 -31.60
C ALA A 131 4.82 -6.19 -31.08
N PHE A 132 4.88 -4.94 -30.58
CA PHE A 132 3.79 -4.31 -29.86
C PHE A 132 3.15 -3.20 -30.71
N SER A 133 1.83 -3.28 -30.92
CA SER A 133 1.07 -2.42 -31.84
C SER A 133 0.82 -0.98 -31.35
N PHE A 134 1.50 -0.51 -30.29
CA PHE A 134 1.21 0.78 -29.63
C PHE A 134 2.43 1.70 -29.46
N GLY A 135 3.57 1.40 -30.09
CA GLY A 135 4.73 2.32 -30.20
C GLY A 135 6.06 1.60 -30.40
N SER A 136 7.01 2.22 -31.12
CA SER A 136 8.38 1.71 -31.31
C SER A 136 9.38 2.43 -30.41
N ILE A 137 10.20 1.68 -29.68
CA ILE A 137 11.34 2.23 -28.92
C ILE A 137 12.59 1.98 -29.74
N THR A 138 13.33 3.02 -30.09
CA THR A 138 14.60 2.90 -30.84
C THR A 138 15.78 3.22 -29.92
N GLY A 139 16.95 2.63 -30.18
CA GLY A 139 18.16 2.79 -29.36
C GLY A 139 18.75 1.46 -28.91
N HIS A 140 19.83 1.52 -28.13
CA HIS A 140 20.54 0.34 -27.63
C HIS A 140 20.62 0.36 -26.09
N ILE A 141 20.63 -0.81 -25.45
CA ILE A 141 20.80 -0.97 -23.99
C ILE A 141 22.01 -1.86 -23.65
N ASP A 142 22.79 -1.43 -22.64
CA ASP A 142 23.87 -2.18 -22.00
C ASP A 142 23.54 -2.47 -20.51
N ALA A 143 23.71 -3.71 -20.05
CA ALA A 143 23.42 -4.11 -18.67
C ALA A 143 24.51 -5.04 -18.08
N ASP A 144 24.76 -4.92 -16.79
CA ASP A 144 25.64 -5.78 -16.00
C ASP A 144 24.87 -6.31 -14.78
N VAL A 145 24.89 -7.62 -14.54
CA VAL A 145 24.37 -8.26 -13.32
C VAL A 145 25.51 -9.03 -12.67
N ARG A 146 25.93 -8.56 -11.50
CA ARG A 146 27.01 -9.12 -10.69
C ARG A 146 26.44 -9.88 -9.51
N GLY A 147 27.08 -10.99 -9.13
CA GLY A 147 26.70 -11.79 -7.96
C GLY A 147 25.27 -12.31 -8.02
N LEU A 148 24.80 -12.77 -9.18
CA LEU A 148 23.45 -13.32 -9.30
C LEU A 148 23.37 -14.62 -8.49
N GLU A 149 22.45 -14.66 -7.54
CA GLU A 149 22.07 -15.85 -6.79
C GLU A 149 20.57 -16.08 -6.91
N LEU A 150 20.18 -17.28 -7.31
CA LEU A 150 18.80 -17.76 -7.28
C LEU A 150 18.70 -18.92 -6.29
N SER A 151 17.68 -18.92 -5.42
CA SER A 151 17.27 -20.07 -4.62
C SER A 151 15.87 -20.50 -5.03
N SER A 152 15.66 -21.79 -5.28
CA SER A 152 14.39 -22.33 -5.77
C SER A 152 13.89 -21.59 -7.02
N TRP A 153 14.82 -21.26 -7.93
CA TRP A 153 14.58 -20.47 -9.15
C TRP A 153 14.03 -19.04 -8.92
N ARG A 154 14.17 -18.50 -7.71
CA ARG A 154 13.82 -17.13 -7.35
C ARG A 154 15.07 -16.33 -6.98
N PRO A 155 15.23 -15.07 -7.44
CA PRO A 155 16.37 -14.26 -7.08
C PRO A 155 16.46 -13.99 -5.58
N THR A 156 17.62 -14.24 -4.98
CA THR A 156 17.90 -13.98 -3.56
C THR A 156 18.97 -12.91 -3.34
N ALA A 157 19.90 -12.74 -4.28
CA ALA A 157 20.89 -11.66 -4.28
C ALA A 157 21.35 -11.34 -5.72
N PHE A 158 21.61 -10.06 -6.01
CA PHE A 158 22.34 -9.59 -7.19
C PHE A 158 22.60 -8.08 -7.07
N ASP A 159 23.68 -7.61 -7.70
CA ASP A 159 23.94 -6.20 -7.96
C ASP A 159 23.78 -5.93 -9.46
N ALA A 160 22.70 -5.26 -9.85
CA ALA A 160 22.46 -4.89 -11.24
C ALA A 160 22.89 -3.45 -11.48
N TRP A 161 23.70 -3.24 -12.53
CA TRP A 161 24.14 -1.94 -12.96
C TRP A 161 23.88 -1.77 -14.46
N PHE A 162 23.23 -0.66 -14.80
CA PHE A 162 22.87 -0.33 -16.18
C PHE A 162 23.73 0.84 -16.64
N ARG A 163 24.43 0.69 -17.76
CA ARG A 163 25.36 1.71 -18.26
C ARG A 163 24.78 2.37 -19.50
N ASP A 164 23.78 3.20 -19.29
CA ASP A 164 23.19 3.96 -20.39
C ASP A 164 23.14 5.46 -20.09
N HIS A 165 23.15 6.25 -21.16
CA HIS A 165 22.59 7.60 -21.20
C HIS A 165 21.06 7.54 -20.95
N PHE A 166 20.64 7.03 -19.79
CA PHE A 166 19.26 6.58 -19.55
C PHE A 166 18.32 7.73 -19.19
N GLY A 167 17.76 8.38 -20.21
CA GLY A 167 16.67 9.34 -20.08
C GLY A 167 15.26 8.72 -19.99
N LEU A 168 15.10 7.38 -19.95
CA LEU A 168 13.83 6.71 -20.31
C LEU A 168 13.25 5.70 -19.31
N ARG A 169 13.79 5.55 -18.09
CA ARG A 169 13.11 4.76 -17.02
C ARG A 169 11.64 5.18 -16.83
N PRO A 170 11.30 6.49 -16.81
CA PRO A 170 9.91 6.93 -16.78
C PRO A 170 9.08 6.45 -17.99
N ALA A 171 9.69 6.36 -19.18
CA ALA A 171 9.01 5.94 -20.41
C ALA A 171 8.67 4.43 -20.41
N TRP A 172 9.55 3.59 -19.85
CA TRP A 172 9.30 2.16 -19.70
C TRP A 172 8.20 1.85 -18.68
N ILE A 173 8.23 2.51 -17.52
CA ILE A 173 7.18 2.36 -16.51
C ILE A 173 5.83 2.83 -17.10
N ARG A 174 5.83 3.98 -17.78
CA ARG A 174 4.67 4.52 -18.51
C ARG A 174 4.12 3.51 -19.52
N LEU A 175 4.98 2.90 -20.33
CA LEU A 175 4.56 1.93 -21.34
C LEU A 175 3.91 0.69 -20.70
N ASN A 176 4.55 0.10 -19.70
CA ASN A 176 4.01 -1.04 -18.96
C ASN A 176 2.65 -0.73 -18.32
N ASN A 177 2.53 0.45 -17.71
CA ASN A 177 1.30 0.89 -17.07
C ASN A 177 0.19 1.11 -18.09
N ARG A 178 0.50 1.74 -19.22
CA ARG A 178 -0.44 1.96 -20.31
C ARG A 178 -0.96 0.66 -20.90
N VAL A 179 -0.09 -0.32 -21.12
CA VAL A 179 -0.48 -1.66 -21.60
C VAL A 179 -1.40 -2.36 -20.60
N SER A 180 -1.04 -2.33 -19.32
CA SER A 180 -1.84 -2.93 -18.25
C SER A 180 -3.26 -2.34 -18.22
N ILE A 181 -3.38 -1.01 -18.34
CA ILE A 181 -4.66 -0.28 -18.30
C ILE A 181 -5.45 -0.42 -19.60
N GLU A 182 -4.87 -0.05 -20.75
CA GLU A 182 -5.58 0.08 -22.03
C GLU A 182 -5.81 -1.27 -22.73
N ALA A 183 -4.84 -2.19 -22.66
CA ALA A 183 -4.94 -3.48 -23.37
C ALA A 183 -5.56 -4.59 -22.53
N PHE A 184 -5.30 -4.59 -21.21
CA PHE A 184 -5.73 -5.67 -20.33
C PHE A 184 -6.75 -5.25 -19.26
N GLY A 185 -6.99 -3.95 -19.05
CA GLY A 185 -7.90 -3.46 -18.01
C GLY A 185 -7.50 -3.86 -16.58
N VAL A 186 -6.21 -4.17 -16.36
CA VAL A 186 -5.67 -4.61 -15.06
C VAL A 186 -4.80 -3.53 -14.43
N SER A 187 -4.82 -3.47 -13.10
CA SER A 187 -4.00 -2.51 -12.38
C SER A 187 -2.52 -2.88 -12.49
N PRO A 188 -1.64 -1.93 -12.84
CA PRO A 188 -0.20 -2.15 -12.86
C PRO A 188 0.44 -2.16 -11.45
N THR A 189 -0.35 -1.96 -10.39
CA THR A 189 0.09 -1.98 -9.00
C THR A 189 -0.93 -2.74 -8.14
N SER A 190 -0.46 -3.37 -7.08
CA SER A 190 -1.32 -4.04 -6.10
C SER A 190 -2.10 -3.06 -5.23
N GLU A 191 -1.81 -1.76 -5.25
CA GLU A 191 -2.42 -0.73 -4.38
C GLU A 191 -3.72 -0.10 -4.92
N ILE A 192 -4.03 -0.31 -6.20
CA ILE A 192 -5.28 0.13 -6.80
C ILE A 192 -5.93 -0.98 -7.63
N VAL A 193 -7.21 -0.81 -7.87
CA VAL A 193 -8.04 -1.62 -8.74
C VAL A 193 -8.70 -0.69 -9.76
N LEU A 194 -8.64 -1.06 -11.04
CA LEU A 194 -9.24 -0.30 -12.12
C LEU A 194 -10.68 -0.75 -12.36
N GLY A 195 -11.58 0.22 -12.35
CA GLY A 195 -12.96 0.14 -12.83
C GLY A 195 -13.15 0.80 -14.20
N PRO A 196 -14.38 0.82 -14.73
CA PRO A 196 -14.70 1.46 -16.00
C PRO A 196 -14.28 2.93 -16.04
N ASP A 197 -14.03 3.46 -17.24
CA ASP A 197 -13.67 4.87 -17.49
C ASP A 197 -12.45 5.37 -16.69
N ALA A 198 -11.50 4.48 -16.42
CA ALA A 198 -10.28 4.71 -15.64
C ALA A 198 -10.54 5.14 -14.19
N TRP A 199 -11.67 4.76 -13.59
CA TRP A 199 -11.88 4.93 -12.15
C TRP A 199 -10.92 4.03 -11.36
N MET A 200 -10.18 4.62 -10.41
CA MET A 200 -9.15 3.92 -9.65
C MET A 200 -9.55 3.76 -8.18
N PHE A 201 -9.82 2.55 -7.72
CA PHE A 201 -10.21 2.29 -6.32
C PHE A 201 -9.01 1.77 -5.54
N THR A 202 -8.88 2.14 -4.26
CA THR A 202 -7.78 1.63 -3.45
C THR A 202 -8.02 0.18 -3.05
N THR A 203 -6.95 -0.59 -2.92
CA THR A 203 -6.94 -1.91 -2.29
C THR A 203 -6.30 -1.90 -0.90
N ARG A 204 -5.78 -0.74 -0.47
CA ARG A 204 -5.16 -0.56 0.85
C ARG A 204 -6.17 -0.85 1.96
N ASP A 205 -5.66 -1.27 3.11
CA ASP A 205 -6.47 -1.59 4.30
C ASP A 205 -7.61 -2.56 4.00
N ARG A 206 -7.38 -3.48 3.04
CA ARG A 206 -8.35 -4.46 2.56
C ARG A 206 -9.67 -3.84 2.07
N ALA A 207 -9.63 -2.62 1.52
CA ALA A 207 -10.82 -1.87 1.10
C ALA A 207 -11.79 -2.68 0.22
N VAL A 208 -11.26 -3.52 -0.68
CA VAL A 208 -12.08 -4.41 -1.53
C VAL A 208 -12.86 -5.42 -0.68
N ASP A 209 -12.23 -6.07 0.30
CA ASP A 209 -12.89 -7.03 1.19
C ASP A 209 -13.92 -6.34 2.09
N VAL A 210 -13.56 -5.17 2.63
CA VAL A 210 -14.45 -4.34 3.47
C VAL A 210 -15.71 -3.95 2.70
N TRP A 211 -15.55 -3.45 1.47
CA TRP A 211 -16.68 -3.08 0.60
C TRP A 211 -17.58 -4.28 0.31
N ARG A 212 -16.98 -5.42 -0.07
CA ARG A 212 -17.72 -6.64 -0.39
C ARG A 212 -18.46 -7.21 0.81
N GLY A 213 -18.10 -6.85 2.04
CA GLY A 213 -18.58 -7.52 3.25
C GLY A 213 -17.96 -8.91 3.42
N ALA A 214 -16.74 -9.10 2.92
CA ALA A 214 -15.97 -10.34 3.09
C ALA A 214 -15.26 -10.40 4.45
N ASP A 215 -15.19 -9.28 5.16
CA ASP A 215 -14.67 -9.13 6.52
C ASP A 215 -15.74 -8.45 7.41
N PRO A 216 -16.85 -9.15 7.72
CA PRO A 216 -17.91 -8.61 8.56
C PRO A 216 -17.46 -8.50 10.01
N PHE A 217 -18.08 -7.60 10.77
CA PHE A 217 -17.90 -7.65 12.22
C PHE A 217 -18.56 -8.91 12.78
N SER A 218 -17.90 -9.49 13.77
CA SER A 218 -18.57 -10.38 14.70
C SER A 218 -19.50 -9.62 15.66
N ALA A 219 -20.39 -10.36 16.33
CA ALA A 219 -21.29 -9.77 17.32
C ALA A 219 -20.53 -9.09 18.46
N GLU A 220 -19.43 -9.69 18.93
CA GLU A 220 -18.61 -9.12 20.00
C GLU A 220 -17.87 -7.85 19.57
N GLU A 221 -17.33 -7.81 18.34
CA GLU A 221 -16.70 -6.60 17.81
C GLU A 221 -17.72 -5.45 17.67
N LEU A 222 -18.95 -5.73 17.20
CA LEU A 222 -20.00 -4.71 17.11
C LEU A 222 -20.36 -4.13 18.47
N GLU A 223 -20.52 -4.98 19.49
CA GLU A 223 -20.79 -4.53 20.86
C GLU A 223 -19.60 -3.73 21.43
N LEU A 224 -18.37 -4.16 21.18
CA LEU A 224 -17.16 -3.44 21.59
C LEU A 224 -17.11 -2.04 20.95
N TRP A 225 -17.33 -1.94 19.64
CA TRP A 225 -17.41 -0.64 18.95
C TRP A 225 -18.51 0.25 19.52
N GLY A 226 -19.68 -0.33 19.78
CA GLY A 226 -20.79 0.35 20.44
C GLY A 226 -20.41 0.91 21.82
N LYS A 227 -19.71 0.10 22.64
CA LYS A 227 -19.22 0.48 23.96
C LYS A 227 -18.17 1.58 23.87
N VAL A 228 -17.15 1.42 23.04
CA VAL A 228 -16.01 2.36 22.93
C VAL A 228 -16.46 3.76 22.53
N LEU A 229 -17.36 3.87 21.55
CA LEU A 229 -17.89 5.17 21.14
C LEU A 229 -18.74 5.80 22.25
N ALA A 230 -19.48 4.99 23.02
CA ALA A 230 -20.22 5.47 24.18
C ALA A 230 -19.29 5.93 25.31
N ASP A 231 -18.22 5.19 25.59
CA ASP A 231 -17.22 5.52 26.60
C ASP A 231 -16.47 6.81 26.27
N ARG A 232 -16.10 7.01 24.99
CA ARG A 232 -15.49 8.27 24.52
C ARG A 232 -16.42 9.45 24.73
N ARG A 233 -17.71 9.29 24.40
CA ARG A 233 -18.71 10.33 24.66
C ARG A 233 -18.83 10.62 26.15
N GLU A 234 -18.88 9.60 26.99
CA GLU A 234 -18.99 9.74 28.43
C GLU A 234 -17.76 10.44 29.02
N TRP A 235 -16.55 10.01 28.65
CA TRP A 235 -15.29 10.62 29.09
C TRP A 235 -15.20 12.10 28.70
N CYS A 236 -15.62 12.45 27.48
CA CYS A 236 -15.73 13.84 27.03
C CYS A 236 -16.79 14.61 27.83
N ALA A 237 -17.97 14.03 28.05
CA ALA A 237 -19.08 14.67 28.76
C ALA A 237 -18.72 15.00 30.22
N GLN A 238 -17.97 14.13 30.90
CA GLN A 238 -17.43 14.38 32.25
C GLN A 238 -16.52 15.62 32.33
N ARG A 239 -16.00 16.08 31.19
CA ARG A 239 -15.14 17.26 31.05
C ARG A 239 -15.85 18.44 30.38
N GLY A 240 -17.17 18.34 30.14
CA GLY A 240 -17.94 19.36 29.44
C GLY A 240 -17.66 19.45 27.93
N VAL A 241 -16.99 18.45 27.36
CA VAL A 241 -16.59 18.40 25.95
C VAL A 241 -17.63 17.61 25.14
N LYS A 242 -17.99 18.09 23.95
CA LYS A 242 -18.86 17.35 23.01
C LYS A 242 -18.06 16.36 22.18
N TYR A 243 -18.62 15.20 21.87
CA TYR A 243 -17.94 14.17 21.09
C TYR A 243 -18.78 13.70 19.90
N LEU A 244 -18.13 13.57 18.74
CA LEU A 244 -18.73 13.01 17.54
C LEU A 244 -17.70 12.15 16.80
N PHE A 245 -18.09 10.93 16.44
CA PHE A 245 -17.37 10.07 15.51
C PHE A 245 -18.10 10.09 14.17
N ALA A 246 -17.38 10.31 13.08
CA ALA A 246 -17.92 10.36 11.74
C ALA A 246 -17.19 9.39 10.81
N ILE A 247 -17.98 8.62 10.06
CA ILE A 247 -17.48 7.70 9.05
C ILE A 247 -17.52 8.40 7.70
N ALA A 248 -16.36 8.62 7.09
CA ALA A 248 -16.25 9.03 5.71
C ALA A 248 -16.39 7.79 4.80
N PRO A 249 -17.31 7.76 3.82
CA PRO A 249 -17.43 6.62 2.92
C PRO A 249 -16.18 6.48 2.05
N ASN A 250 -15.84 5.26 1.63
CA ASN A 250 -14.92 5.10 0.51
C ASN A 250 -15.60 5.50 -0.80
N LYS A 251 -14.80 5.67 -1.83
CA LYS A 251 -15.27 5.97 -3.18
C LYS A 251 -16.26 4.94 -3.72
N GLU A 252 -16.01 3.64 -3.48
CA GLU A 252 -16.89 2.55 -3.92
C GLU A 252 -18.25 2.53 -3.23
N SER A 253 -18.38 3.09 -2.02
CA SER A 253 -19.68 3.29 -1.36
C SER A 253 -20.52 4.39 -2.00
N ILE A 254 -19.88 5.35 -2.68
CA ILE A 254 -20.56 6.46 -3.37
C ILE A 254 -20.72 6.18 -4.86
N TYR A 255 -19.77 5.49 -5.48
CA TYR A 255 -19.72 5.17 -6.91
C TYR A 255 -19.63 3.66 -7.18
N PRO A 256 -20.56 2.84 -6.67
CA PRO A 256 -20.54 1.39 -6.90
C PRO A 256 -20.70 1.04 -8.39
N GLU A 257 -21.33 1.90 -9.18
CA GLU A 257 -21.51 1.71 -10.63
C GLU A 257 -20.18 1.73 -11.41
N PHE A 258 -19.13 2.34 -10.85
CA PHE A 258 -17.79 2.34 -11.43
C PHE A 258 -16.87 1.32 -10.75
N PHE A 259 -17.33 0.58 -9.75
CA PHE A 259 -16.54 -0.47 -9.12
C PHE A 259 -16.50 -1.72 -10.03
N PRO A 260 -15.39 -2.48 -10.10
CA PRO A 260 -15.31 -3.59 -11.06
C PRO A 260 -16.28 -4.72 -10.74
N ALA A 261 -17.07 -5.11 -11.74
CA ALA A 261 -18.10 -6.14 -11.63
C ALA A 261 -17.58 -7.54 -11.21
N ARG A 262 -16.27 -7.80 -11.28
CA ARG A 262 -15.66 -9.06 -10.82
C ARG A 262 -15.64 -9.22 -9.29
N PHE A 263 -15.99 -8.17 -8.55
CA PHE A 263 -16.00 -8.16 -7.09
C PHE A 263 -17.44 -8.11 -6.57
N ASP A 264 -18.05 -9.27 -6.40
CA ASP A 264 -19.41 -9.37 -5.88
C ASP A 264 -19.49 -8.91 -4.42
N LYS A 265 -20.57 -8.20 -4.09
CA LYS A 265 -21.02 -7.96 -2.71
C LYS A 265 -21.45 -9.29 -2.10
N LEU A 266 -20.83 -9.66 -0.99
CA LEU A 266 -21.11 -10.88 -0.22
C LEU A 266 -22.07 -10.62 0.95
N GLY A 267 -22.13 -9.38 1.44
CA GLY A 267 -22.97 -9.01 2.57
C GLY A 267 -22.83 -7.54 2.98
N PRO A 268 -23.41 -7.14 4.12
CA PRO A 268 -23.26 -5.79 4.64
C PRO A 268 -21.80 -5.52 5.03
N SER A 269 -21.28 -4.33 4.72
CA SER A 269 -19.93 -3.91 5.12
C SER A 269 -19.88 -3.60 6.63
N ARG A 270 -18.66 -3.49 7.19
CA ARG A 270 -18.47 -3.07 8.59
C ARG A 270 -19.18 -1.74 8.91
N ARG A 271 -19.13 -0.75 8.00
CA ARG A 271 -19.90 0.50 8.13
C ARG A 271 -21.40 0.24 8.25
N GLU A 272 -21.96 -0.50 7.30
CA GLU A 272 -23.40 -0.79 7.25
C GLU A 272 -23.86 -1.51 8.53
N GLN A 273 -23.07 -2.48 9.00
CA GLN A 273 -23.34 -3.22 10.24
C GLN A 273 -23.29 -2.30 11.47
N LEU A 274 -22.26 -1.46 11.61
CA LEU A 274 -22.12 -0.56 12.75
C LEU A 274 -23.23 0.50 12.76
N VAL A 275 -23.53 1.11 11.61
CA VAL A 275 -24.61 2.09 11.46
C VAL A 275 -25.97 1.45 11.75
N GLN A 276 -26.22 0.23 11.29
CA GLN A 276 -27.45 -0.51 11.60
C GLN A 276 -27.53 -0.85 13.10
N HIS A 277 -26.42 -1.27 13.71
CA HIS A 277 -26.34 -1.65 15.11
C HIS A 277 -26.67 -0.48 16.05
N VAL A 278 -26.09 0.71 15.79
CA VAL A 278 -26.28 1.89 16.65
C VAL A 278 -27.43 2.80 16.19
N GLY A 279 -27.87 2.69 14.93
CA GLY A 279 -28.84 3.59 14.28
C GLY A 279 -30.23 3.64 14.90
N ARG A 280 -30.53 2.73 15.84
CA ARG A 280 -31.74 2.80 16.68
C ARG A 280 -31.63 3.84 17.82
N ARG A 281 -30.46 4.43 18.04
CA ARG A 281 -30.15 5.36 19.14
C ARG A 281 -29.86 6.75 18.56
N THR A 282 -30.87 7.62 18.56
CA THR A 282 -30.80 8.96 17.93
C THR A 282 -29.73 9.89 18.50
N GLU A 283 -29.29 9.69 19.75
CA GLU A 283 -28.26 10.48 20.42
C GLU A 283 -26.87 9.81 20.43
N PHE A 284 -26.71 8.70 19.70
CA PHE A 284 -25.42 8.03 19.62
C PHE A 284 -24.38 8.93 18.93
N PRO A 285 -23.10 8.93 19.37
CA PRO A 285 -22.08 9.84 18.85
C PRO A 285 -21.50 9.33 17.50
N LEU A 286 -22.35 8.81 16.61
CA LEU A 286 -21.97 8.34 15.28
C LEU A 286 -22.70 9.16 14.20
N LEU A 287 -21.96 9.61 13.19
CA LEU A 287 -22.50 10.18 11.96
C LEU A 287 -21.94 9.44 10.73
N ASP A 288 -22.82 8.81 9.96
CA ASP A 288 -22.46 8.29 8.65
C ASP A 288 -22.55 9.41 7.61
N LEU A 289 -21.43 9.73 6.95
CA LEU A 289 -21.37 10.79 5.93
C LEU A 289 -21.81 10.29 4.54
N THR A 290 -22.12 9.01 4.38
CA THR A 290 -22.58 8.41 3.11
C THR A 290 -23.82 9.12 2.57
N GLU A 291 -24.86 9.28 3.39
CA GLU A 291 -26.14 9.87 2.97
C GLU A 291 -26.01 11.34 2.52
N PRO A 292 -25.37 12.25 3.28
CA PRO A 292 -25.14 13.63 2.82
C PRO A 292 -24.38 13.70 1.48
N ILE A 293 -23.43 12.81 1.25
CA ILE A 293 -22.63 12.79 0.02
C ILE A 293 -23.44 12.21 -1.15
N LEU A 294 -24.23 11.14 -0.93
CA LEU A 294 -25.14 10.61 -1.95
C LEU A 294 -26.22 11.63 -2.34
N ALA A 295 -26.74 12.39 -1.38
CA ALA A 295 -27.69 13.46 -1.64
C ALA A 295 -27.08 14.55 -2.53
N GLU A 296 -25.83 14.94 -2.30
CA GLU A 296 -25.13 15.91 -3.16
C GLU A 296 -24.78 15.30 -4.54
N LYS A 297 -24.41 14.01 -4.60
CA LYS A 297 -24.20 13.29 -5.87
C LYS A 297 -25.47 13.30 -6.73
N ALA A 298 -26.64 13.15 -6.14
CA ALA A 298 -27.92 13.17 -6.87
C ALA A 298 -28.23 14.55 -7.51
N LEU A 299 -27.60 15.63 -7.03
CA LEU A 299 -27.74 16.97 -7.57
C LEU A 299 -26.66 17.32 -8.61
N ALA A 300 -25.62 16.49 -8.75
CA ALA A 300 -24.49 16.73 -9.62
C ALA A 300 -24.87 16.59 -11.10
N GLN A 301 -24.36 17.48 -11.94
CA GLN A 301 -24.53 17.41 -13.39
C GLN A 301 -23.59 16.37 -14.01
N PRO A 302 -23.86 15.88 -15.24
CA PRO A 302 -22.95 14.98 -15.93
C PRO A 302 -21.51 15.52 -15.99
N GLY A 303 -20.55 14.73 -15.50
CA GLY A 303 -19.13 15.11 -15.41
C GLY A 303 -18.74 15.78 -14.09
N GLU A 304 -19.70 16.20 -13.26
CA GLU A 304 -19.45 16.62 -11.89
C GLU A 304 -19.36 15.41 -10.97
N GLN A 305 -18.19 15.20 -10.40
CA GLN A 305 -17.91 14.09 -9.50
C GLN A 305 -17.49 14.62 -8.12
N LEU A 306 -17.81 13.85 -7.08
CA LEU A 306 -17.55 14.18 -5.67
C LEU A 306 -16.26 13.54 -5.15
N TYR A 307 -15.66 12.66 -5.96
CA TYR A 307 -14.41 11.97 -5.68
C TYR A 307 -13.46 12.14 -6.86
N TYR A 308 -12.17 12.07 -6.57
CA TYR A 308 -11.16 12.04 -7.62
C TYR A 308 -11.23 10.71 -8.38
N ARG A 309 -11.46 10.80 -9.70
CA ARG A 309 -11.54 9.62 -10.57
C ARG A 309 -10.28 8.77 -10.51
N LEU A 310 -9.12 9.42 -10.61
CA LEU A 310 -7.79 8.78 -10.59
C LEU A 310 -7.20 8.73 -9.17
N GLY A 311 -7.95 9.19 -8.17
CA GLY A 311 -7.58 9.25 -6.76
C GLY A 311 -8.38 8.33 -5.89
N THR A 312 -8.17 8.45 -4.57
CA THR A 312 -8.83 7.65 -3.55
C THR A 312 -9.70 8.48 -2.61
N HIS A 313 -9.53 9.80 -2.60
CA HIS A 313 -10.22 10.74 -1.71
C HIS A 313 -11.41 11.43 -2.39
N TRP A 314 -12.29 12.01 -1.57
CA TRP A 314 -13.24 13.01 -2.05
C TRP A 314 -12.51 14.24 -2.58
N ASN A 315 -13.14 14.97 -3.49
CA ASN A 315 -12.73 16.33 -3.84
C ASN A 315 -13.55 17.35 -3.04
N ASP A 316 -13.38 18.64 -3.32
CA ASP A 316 -14.10 19.71 -2.64
C ASP A 316 -15.64 19.54 -2.73
N ARG A 317 -16.17 19.00 -3.84
CA ARG A 317 -17.61 18.72 -3.99
C ARG A 317 -18.10 17.62 -3.05
N GLY A 318 -17.26 16.66 -2.69
CA GLY A 318 -17.57 15.66 -1.67
C GLY A 318 -17.29 16.15 -0.24
N ALA A 319 -16.28 16.99 -0.04
CA ALA A 319 -15.90 17.52 1.27
C ALA A 319 -16.89 18.55 1.81
N VAL A 320 -17.48 19.41 0.96
CA VAL A 320 -18.48 20.41 1.36
C VAL A 320 -19.71 19.80 2.04
N PRO A 321 -20.45 18.83 1.44
CA PRO A 321 -21.60 18.22 2.11
C PRO A 321 -21.21 17.46 3.37
N ALA A 322 -20.03 16.85 3.41
CA ALA A 322 -19.49 16.21 4.61
C ALA A 322 -19.27 17.21 5.75
N ALA A 323 -18.56 18.31 5.50
CA ALA A 323 -18.33 19.36 6.48
C ALA A 323 -19.64 19.97 6.98
N ARG A 324 -20.59 20.23 6.08
CA ARG A 324 -21.91 20.76 6.45
C ARG A 324 -22.67 19.81 7.36
N ALA A 325 -22.73 18.52 7.04
CA ALA A 325 -23.39 17.52 7.88
C ALA A 325 -22.77 17.43 9.28
N LEU A 326 -21.44 17.50 9.37
CA LEU A 326 -20.71 17.55 10.64
C LEU A 326 -21.12 18.77 11.47
N LEU A 327 -21.03 19.97 10.89
CA LEU A 327 -21.36 21.22 11.59
C LEU A 327 -22.85 21.26 11.99
N GLU A 328 -23.75 20.81 11.12
CA GLU A 328 -25.20 20.73 11.39
C GLU A 328 -25.52 19.74 12.52
N ARG A 329 -24.81 18.60 12.61
CA ARG A 329 -24.94 17.66 13.72
C ARG A 329 -24.45 18.26 15.04
N LEU A 330 -23.32 18.97 15.01
CA LEU A 330 -22.73 19.62 16.20
C LEU A 330 -23.59 20.80 16.68
N ARG A 331 -24.23 21.54 15.78
CA ARG A 331 -25.14 22.65 16.11
C ARG A 331 -26.31 22.29 17.01
N ARG A 332 -26.71 21.01 17.03
CA ARG A 332 -27.76 20.53 17.95
C ARG A 332 -27.34 20.67 19.42
N GLU A 333 -26.04 20.61 19.69
CA GLU A 333 -25.47 20.71 21.03
C GLU A 333 -24.67 21.99 21.26
N LEU A 334 -24.25 22.65 20.17
CA LEU A 334 -23.52 23.92 20.16
C LEU A 334 -24.21 24.91 19.20
N PRO A 335 -25.36 25.52 19.58
CA PRO A 335 -26.14 26.38 18.69
C PRO A 335 -25.40 27.60 18.12
N GLN A 336 -24.34 28.04 18.80
CA GLN A 336 -23.46 29.14 18.40
C GLN A 336 -22.53 28.81 17.22
N LEU A 337 -22.44 27.53 16.84
CA LEU A 337 -21.53 27.05 15.81
C LEU A 337 -22.04 27.44 14.43
N ALA A 338 -21.19 28.10 13.64
CA ALA A 338 -21.55 28.51 12.29
C ALA A 338 -21.56 27.30 11.35
N ALA A 339 -22.63 27.14 10.56
CA ALA A 339 -22.71 26.16 9.48
C ALA A 339 -23.17 26.87 8.21
N PRO A 340 -22.31 27.02 7.19
CA PRO A 340 -22.69 27.66 5.94
C PRO A 340 -23.75 26.83 5.19
N ALA A 341 -24.69 27.54 4.55
CA ALA A 341 -25.69 26.92 3.68
C ALA A 341 -25.03 26.34 2.42
N ARG A 342 -25.70 25.38 1.75
CA ARG A 342 -25.19 24.77 0.51
C ARG A 342 -24.87 25.83 -0.55
N GLU A 343 -25.77 26.79 -0.67
CA GLU A 343 -25.79 27.84 -1.69
C GLU A 343 -24.67 28.86 -1.49
N ALA A 344 -24.01 28.86 -0.34
CA ALA A 344 -22.83 29.68 -0.09
C ALA A 344 -21.60 29.20 -0.89
N PHE A 345 -21.65 27.96 -1.41
CA PHE A 345 -20.56 27.34 -2.14
C PHE A 345 -20.84 27.34 -3.64
N THR A 346 -19.83 27.71 -4.40
CA THR A 346 -19.76 27.51 -5.85
C THR A 346 -18.52 26.69 -6.17
N PHE A 347 -18.54 25.94 -7.26
CA PHE A 347 -17.41 25.10 -7.65
C PHE A 347 -16.79 25.62 -8.93
N VAL A 348 -15.52 26.03 -8.84
CA VAL A 348 -14.78 26.64 -9.94
C VAL A 348 -13.86 25.57 -10.53
N PRO A 349 -13.95 25.27 -11.84
CA PRO A 349 -13.04 24.31 -12.48
C PRO A 349 -11.58 24.68 -12.27
N THR A 350 -10.74 23.66 -12.05
CA THR A 350 -9.30 23.83 -11.84
C THR A 350 -8.53 22.79 -12.65
N GLU A 351 -7.37 23.20 -13.19
CA GLU A 351 -6.46 22.30 -13.90
C GLU A 351 -5.61 21.46 -12.94
N PHE A 352 -5.65 21.77 -11.64
CA PHE A 352 -4.85 21.09 -10.63
C PHE A 352 -5.28 19.62 -10.48
N GLN A 353 -4.32 18.71 -10.72
CA GLN A 353 -4.50 17.26 -10.73
C GLN A 353 -4.25 16.65 -9.34
N ASP A 354 -4.96 17.17 -8.33
CA ASP A 354 -4.92 16.71 -6.94
C ASP A 354 -5.22 15.20 -6.83
N ASP A 355 -4.71 14.53 -5.79
CA ASP A 355 -4.90 13.09 -5.52
C ASP A 355 -5.07 12.24 -6.80
N SER A 356 -4.01 12.15 -7.59
CA SER A 356 -4.04 11.43 -8.87
C SER A 356 -2.93 10.40 -8.95
N TRP A 357 -3.30 9.17 -9.27
CA TRP A 357 -2.36 8.10 -9.59
C TRP A 357 -1.67 8.30 -10.94
N ALA A 358 -2.13 9.23 -11.79
CA ALA A 358 -1.50 9.51 -13.08
C ALA A 358 0.01 9.77 -12.92
N GLY A 359 0.42 10.53 -11.90
CA GLY A 359 1.83 10.81 -11.63
C GLY A 359 2.64 9.58 -11.23
N ARG A 360 2.08 8.75 -10.36
CA ARG A 360 2.70 7.49 -9.93
C ARG A 360 2.79 6.47 -11.06
N LEU A 361 1.86 6.56 -12.02
CA LEU A 361 1.82 5.73 -13.20
C LEU A 361 2.64 6.29 -14.36
N TYR A 362 3.23 7.49 -14.22
CA TYR A 362 3.87 8.23 -15.30
C TYR A 362 2.93 8.38 -16.50
N MET A 363 1.70 8.86 -16.30
CA MET A 363 0.67 9.01 -17.35
C MET A 363 -0.05 10.37 -17.25
N GLU A 364 0.60 11.42 -16.76
CA GLU A 364 0.00 12.73 -16.48
C GLU A 364 -0.46 13.52 -17.73
N ASP A 365 0.05 13.16 -18.89
CA ASP A 365 -0.32 13.66 -20.22
C ASP A 365 -1.59 12.99 -20.78
N VAL A 366 -1.84 11.73 -20.42
CA VAL A 366 -2.97 10.93 -20.93
C VAL A 366 -4.12 10.88 -19.92
N LEU A 367 -3.79 10.63 -18.65
CA LEU A 367 -4.75 10.51 -17.56
C LEU A 367 -4.93 11.88 -16.88
N ARG A 368 -5.84 12.67 -17.45
CA ARG A 368 -6.35 13.89 -16.82
C ARG A 368 -7.66 13.58 -16.10
N GLN A 369 -7.88 14.24 -14.96
CA GLN A 369 -9.14 14.21 -14.26
C GLN A 369 -9.78 15.61 -14.21
N PRO A 370 -11.08 15.72 -14.48
CA PRO A 370 -11.84 16.92 -14.17
C PRO A 370 -11.85 17.16 -12.66
N ASN A 371 -11.55 18.39 -12.25
CA ASN A 371 -11.57 18.82 -10.87
C ASN A 371 -12.17 20.24 -10.76
N ALA A 372 -12.72 20.56 -9.59
CA ALA A 372 -13.21 21.89 -9.26
C ALA A 372 -12.97 22.17 -7.77
N ASP A 373 -12.50 23.37 -7.47
CA ASP A 373 -12.28 23.84 -6.11
C ASP A 373 -13.54 24.56 -5.60
N ALA A 374 -13.82 24.42 -4.31
CA ALA A 374 -14.91 25.17 -3.69
C ALA A 374 -14.50 26.66 -3.53
N SER A 375 -15.41 27.55 -3.90
CA SER A 375 -15.32 28.99 -3.73
C SER A 375 -16.49 29.48 -2.87
N TRP A 376 -16.16 30.14 -1.76
CA TRP A 376 -17.10 30.70 -0.79
C TRP A 376 -16.45 31.86 -0.03
N SER A 377 -17.25 32.63 0.71
CA SER A 377 -16.76 33.68 1.60
C SER A 377 -16.18 33.07 2.87
N ARG A 378 -14.91 33.38 3.18
CA ARG A 378 -14.15 32.83 4.30
C ARG A 378 -13.26 33.86 4.97
N ALA A 379 -13.01 33.71 6.27
CA ALA A 379 -12.14 34.58 7.02
C ALA A 379 -10.66 34.30 6.71
N ILE A 380 -10.29 33.02 6.55
CA ILE A 380 -8.94 32.62 6.18
C ILE A 380 -8.85 32.57 4.65
N PRO A 381 -8.01 33.40 4.01
CA PRO A 381 -7.95 33.49 2.55
C PRO A 381 -7.60 32.17 1.86
N ALA A 382 -8.09 32.00 0.62
CA ALA A 382 -7.75 30.87 -0.25
C ALA A 382 -6.24 30.63 -0.36
N ALA A 383 -5.49 31.71 -0.53
CA ALA A 383 -4.05 31.70 -0.69
C ALA A 383 -3.33 31.11 0.54
N ALA A 384 -3.86 31.29 1.74
CA ALA A 384 -3.27 30.72 2.95
C ALA A 384 -3.31 29.17 2.96
N TRP A 385 -4.45 28.61 2.54
CA TRP A 385 -4.61 27.15 2.41
C TRP A 385 -3.79 26.58 1.26
N GLU A 386 -3.66 27.34 0.18
CA GLU A 386 -2.79 26.96 -0.94
C GLU A 386 -1.31 26.96 -0.53
N ARG A 387 -0.86 27.97 0.24
CA ARG A 387 0.49 27.98 0.85
C ARG A 387 0.71 26.79 1.77
N LEU A 388 -0.29 26.38 2.56
CA LEU A 388 -0.21 25.18 3.40
C LEU A 388 -0.03 23.93 2.54
N ARG A 389 -0.86 23.76 1.52
CA ARG A 389 -0.82 22.61 0.62
C ARG A 389 0.54 22.50 -0.08
N GLN A 390 1.03 23.59 -0.67
CA GLN A 390 2.34 23.65 -1.31
C GLN A 390 3.48 23.31 -0.34
N PHE A 391 3.41 23.80 0.91
CA PHE A 391 4.38 23.46 1.94
C PHE A 391 4.35 21.96 2.28
N LEU A 392 3.16 21.39 2.52
CA LEU A 392 3.01 19.97 2.86
C LEU A 392 3.52 19.05 1.74
N GLU A 393 3.34 19.42 0.46
CA GLU A 393 3.82 18.67 -0.71
C GLU A 393 5.33 18.81 -0.98
N ARG A 394 5.98 19.86 -0.45
CA ARG A 394 7.41 20.14 -0.70
C ARG A 394 8.32 19.02 -0.18
N ARG A 395 9.25 18.51 -1.00
CA ARG A 395 10.15 17.40 -0.62
C ARG A 395 11.44 17.84 0.06
N ASP A 396 11.89 19.05 -0.21
CA ASP A 396 13.14 19.66 0.26
C ASP A 396 12.96 20.50 1.54
N LYS A 397 12.18 19.99 2.51
CA LYS A 397 12.01 20.63 3.82
C LYS A 397 13.30 20.56 4.67
N THR A 398 13.70 21.68 5.27
CA THR A 398 14.82 21.71 6.23
C THR A 398 14.48 20.91 7.50
N PRO A 399 15.47 20.51 8.32
CA PRO A 399 15.21 19.86 9.61
C PRO A 399 14.27 20.66 10.52
N GLU A 400 14.38 21.99 10.53
CA GLU A 400 13.54 22.87 11.33
C GLU A 400 12.09 22.89 10.82
N GLU A 401 11.89 22.96 9.51
CA GLU A 401 10.58 22.95 8.88
C GLU A 401 9.84 21.61 9.04
N ARG A 402 10.58 20.52 9.23
CA ARG A 402 10.02 19.22 9.57
C ARG A 402 9.49 19.17 11.00
N VAL A 403 9.98 20.05 11.87
CA VAL A 403 9.59 20.13 13.27
C VAL A 403 8.50 21.18 13.49
N ARG A 404 8.57 22.36 12.87
CA ARG A 404 7.50 23.34 12.99
C ARG A 404 7.54 24.37 11.86
N PHE A 405 6.38 24.73 11.35
CA PHE A 405 6.20 25.82 10.41
C PHE A 405 4.94 26.62 10.71
N ALA A 406 4.85 27.85 10.21
CA ALA A 406 3.78 28.77 10.52
C ALA A 406 3.41 29.56 9.26
N ILE A 407 2.12 29.55 8.90
CA ILE A 407 1.55 30.45 7.90
C ILE A 407 0.87 31.58 8.64
N ARG A 408 1.22 32.79 8.24
CA ARG A 408 0.73 34.04 8.81
C ARG A 408 0.08 34.88 7.71
N PRO A 409 -0.76 35.87 8.09
CA PRO A 409 -1.32 36.81 7.13
C PRO A 409 -0.22 37.59 6.41
N GLU A 410 -0.29 37.63 5.08
CA GLU A 410 0.55 38.49 4.24
C GLU A 410 -0.04 39.91 4.13
N PRO A 411 0.75 40.94 3.76
CA PRO A 411 0.24 42.28 3.55
C PRO A 411 -0.94 42.30 2.56
N GLY A 412 -2.08 42.84 2.99
CA GLY A 412 -3.31 42.87 2.20
C GLY A 412 -4.27 41.70 2.48
N GLU A 413 -3.83 40.67 3.21
CA GLU A 413 -4.71 39.68 3.81
C GLU A 413 -5.28 40.20 5.13
N GLY A 414 -6.53 39.85 5.44
CA GLY A 414 -7.12 40.18 6.75
C GLY A 414 -6.27 39.60 7.89
N SER A 415 -6.06 40.37 8.96
CA SER A 415 -5.35 39.90 10.16
C SER A 415 -6.26 39.05 11.06
N GLY A 416 -5.68 38.45 12.10
CA GLY A 416 -6.45 37.69 13.11
C GLY A 416 -6.65 36.22 12.77
N TRP A 417 -5.78 35.62 11.96
CA TRP A 417 -5.71 34.17 11.80
C TRP A 417 -4.26 33.68 11.70
N ALA A 418 -4.05 32.41 12.05
CA ALA A 418 -2.76 31.75 11.94
C ALA A 418 -2.97 30.25 11.67
N ILE A 419 -2.06 29.65 10.89
CA ILE A 419 -1.97 28.19 10.72
C ILE A 419 -0.58 27.77 11.19
N ASP A 420 -0.53 26.97 12.24
CA ASP A 420 0.71 26.38 12.78
C ASP A 420 0.77 24.90 12.41
N VAL A 421 1.87 24.50 11.80
CA VAL A 421 2.16 23.13 11.38
C VAL A 421 3.14 22.57 12.41
N LEU A 422 2.69 21.63 13.24
CA LEU A 422 3.47 21.07 14.35
C LEU A 422 4.38 19.91 13.91
N ASP A 423 4.08 19.35 12.74
CA ASP A 423 4.89 18.42 11.94
C ASP A 423 4.20 18.29 10.56
N SER A 424 4.68 17.43 9.66
CA SER A 424 4.08 17.29 8.32
C SER A 424 2.62 16.81 8.28
N MET A 425 1.98 16.48 9.41
CA MET A 425 0.64 15.89 9.45
C MET A 425 -0.31 16.60 10.44
N ASN A 426 0.23 17.23 11.50
CA ASN A 426 -0.52 17.91 12.55
C ASN A 426 -0.57 19.43 12.34
N VAL A 427 -1.79 19.99 12.35
CA VAL A 427 -2.04 21.40 12.00
C VAL A 427 -2.96 22.04 13.03
N ASP A 428 -2.55 23.18 13.57
CA ASP A 428 -3.36 24.06 14.39
C ASP A 428 -3.81 25.27 13.58
N VAL A 429 -5.07 25.63 13.69
CA VAL A 429 -5.65 26.80 13.03
C VAL A 429 -6.27 27.67 14.10
N VAL A 430 -5.93 28.96 14.11
CA VAL A 430 -6.43 29.93 15.09
C VAL A 430 -7.09 31.09 14.35
N ARG A 431 -8.23 31.55 14.89
CA ARG A 431 -8.93 32.78 14.50
C ARG A 431 -9.09 33.66 15.73
N GLU A 432 -8.29 34.71 15.79
CA GLU A 432 -8.22 35.64 16.91
C GLU A 432 -9.45 36.56 16.96
N GLY A 433 -9.91 36.90 18.16
CA GLY A 433 -11.01 37.84 18.37
C GLY A 433 -12.40 37.33 17.97
N VAL A 434 -12.53 36.04 17.62
CA VAL A 434 -13.82 35.41 17.29
C VAL A 434 -14.36 34.66 18.51
N ALA A 435 -15.58 34.99 18.93
CA ALA A 435 -16.32 34.24 19.94
C ALA A 435 -16.96 32.98 19.31
N ALA A 436 -16.15 31.94 19.11
CA ALA A 436 -16.57 30.65 18.58
C ALA A 436 -15.94 29.50 19.38
N PRO A 437 -16.53 28.27 19.35
CA PRO A 437 -16.00 27.14 20.09
C PRO A 437 -14.59 26.73 19.63
N ARG A 438 -13.91 25.90 20.42
CA ARG A 438 -12.63 25.27 20.13
C ARG A 438 -12.83 23.81 19.79
N ALA A 439 -12.08 23.28 18.84
CA ALA A 439 -12.18 21.90 18.41
C ALA A 439 -10.84 21.16 18.40
N VAL A 440 -10.87 19.88 18.73
CA VAL A 440 -9.84 18.90 18.36
C VAL A 440 -10.45 17.98 17.31
N VAL A 441 -9.75 17.78 16.19
CA VAL A 441 -10.18 16.90 15.10
C VAL A 441 -9.14 15.82 14.89
N PHE A 442 -9.44 14.58 15.28
CA PHE A 442 -8.65 13.42 14.92
C PHE A 442 -9.10 12.91 13.56
N HIS A 443 -8.17 12.72 12.63
CA HIS A 443 -8.54 12.37 11.26
C HIS A 443 -7.46 11.56 10.54
N ASP A 444 -7.86 10.98 9.41
CA ASP A 444 -6.97 10.44 8.39
C ASP A 444 -6.94 11.36 7.15
N SER A 445 -6.47 10.86 6.01
CA SER A 445 -6.36 11.64 4.79
C SER A 445 -7.68 12.25 4.29
N MET A 446 -8.85 11.74 4.68
CA MET A 446 -10.14 12.35 4.34
C MET A 446 -10.32 13.71 5.02
N GLY A 447 -9.77 13.89 6.22
CA GLY A 447 -9.89 15.14 6.99
C GLY A 447 -9.14 16.33 6.39
N GLU A 448 -8.20 16.12 5.47
CA GLU A 448 -7.40 17.22 4.90
C GLU A 448 -8.24 18.26 4.15
N LYS A 449 -9.18 17.80 3.32
CA LYS A 449 -10.12 18.66 2.60
C LYS A 449 -11.15 19.32 3.51
N LEU A 450 -11.34 18.81 4.73
CA LEU A 450 -12.23 19.41 5.73
C LEU A 450 -11.58 20.58 6.47
N ARG A 451 -10.24 20.69 6.50
CA ARG A 451 -9.52 21.75 7.22
C ARG A 451 -10.06 23.17 6.94
N PRO A 452 -10.13 23.64 5.67
CA PRO A 452 -10.62 24.98 5.37
C PRO A 452 -12.11 25.19 5.68
N LEU A 453 -12.91 24.12 5.67
CA LEU A 453 -14.35 24.18 5.89
C LEU A 453 -14.68 24.22 7.39
N LEU A 454 -14.02 23.36 8.18
CA LEU A 454 -14.22 23.28 9.62
C LEU A 454 -13.58 24.47 10.34
N ALA A 455 -12.39 24.93 9.93
CA ALA A 455 -11.71 26.06 10.56
C ALA A 455 -12.56 27.34 10.61
N GLU A 456 -13.50 27.52 9.68
CA GLU A 456 -14.39 28.68 9.65
C GLU A 456 -15.48 28.69 10.74
N ALA A 457 -15.75 27.55 11.37
CA ALA A 457 -16.78 27.42 12.40
C ALA A 457 -16.24 27.62 13.84
N PHE A 458 -14.92 27.64 14.02
CA PHE A 458 -14.26 27.59 15.32
C PHE A 458 -13.27 28.75 15.53
N SER A 459 -12.99 29.10 16.78
CA SER A 459 -11.93 30.06 17.13
C SER A 459 -10.55 29.40 17.12
N ARG A 460 -10.49 28.09 17.39
CA ARG A 460 -9.29 27.28 17.25
C ARG A 460 -9.66 25.85 16.86
N VAL A 461 -8.91 25.27 15.93
CA VAL A 461 -9.00 23.84 15.59
C VAL A 461 -7.63 23.21 15.62
N ALA A 462 -7.48 22.15 16.39
CA ALA A 462 -6.30 21.30 16.43
C ALA A 462 -6.56 20.03 15.61
N PHE A 463 -6.08 19.99 14.37
CA PHE A 463 -6.13 18.82 13.51
C PHE A 463 -4.98 17.88 13.86
N ARG A 464 -5.32 16.63 14.17
CA ARG A 464 -4.38 15.59 14.55
C ARG A 464 -4.52 14.38 13.66
N TRP A 465 -3.44 14.02 13.00
CA TRP A 465 -3.38 12.79 12.22
C TRP A 465 -2.88 11.66 13.09
N VAL A 466 -3.76 11.17 13.94
CA VAL A 466 -3.53 9.98 14.76
C VAL A 466 -4.76 9.11 14.64
N PRO A 467 -4.60 7.77 14.55
CA PRO A 467 -5.76 6.89 14.55
C PRO A 467 -6.48 6.93 15.91
N ASP A 468 -5.73 7.14 17.00
CA ASP A 468 -6.25 6.88 18.34
C ASP A 468 -6.92 8.11 18.98
N PHE A 469 -7.78 7.83 19.96
CA PHE A 469 -8.39 8.86 20.80
C PHE A 469 -7.41 9.33 21.87
N ASP A 470 -6.63 10.36 21.56
CA ASP A 470 -5.58 10.88 22.45
C ASP A 470 -6.14 11.83 23.52
N THR A 471 -6.30 11.33 24.74
CA THR A 471 -6.79 12.09 25.90
C THR A 471 -5.86 13.24 26.30
N ASN A 472 -4.54 13.09 26.13
CA ASN A 472 -3.56 14.11 26.51
C ASN A 472 -3.69 15.35 25.62
N VAL A 473 -3.96 15.15 24.32
CA VAL A 473 -4.25 16.26 23.41
C VAL A 473 -5.52 16.98 23.84
N ILE A 474 -6.58 16.25 24.20
CA ILE A 474 -7.85 16.86 24.60
C ILE A 474 -7.67 17.68 25.88
N GLU A 475 -6.98 17.14 26.88
CA GLU A 475 -6.72 17.83 28.15
C GLU A 475 -5.84 19.07 27.97
N ARG A 476 -4.85 19.01 27.07
CA ARG A 476 -3.98 20.15 26.74
C ARG A 476 -4.70 21.24 25.95
N GLU A 477 -5.47 20.87 24.93
CA GLU A 477 -6.13 21.84 24.04
C GLU A 477 -7.39 22.44 24.67
N GLN A 478 -8.00 21.76 25.64
CA GLN A 478 -9.28 22.12 26.29
C GLN A 478 -10.34 22.53 25.26
N PRO A 479 -10.74 21.62 24.35
CA PRO A 479 -11.72 21.94 23.32
C PRO A 479 -13.15 21.91 23.87
N ASP A 480 -14.06 22.60 23.20
CA ASP A 480 -15.50 22.45 23.41
C ASP A 480 -16.04 21.21 22.67
N VAL A 481 -15.34 20.77 21.62
CA VAL A 481 -15.71 19.60 20.82
C VAL A 481 -14.51 18.77 20.38
N VAL A 482 -14.67 17.46 20.43
CA VAL A 482 -13.78 16.46 19.81
C VAL A 482 -14.52 15.80 18.67
N LEU A 483 -13.93 15.85 17.49
CA LEU A 483 -14.43 15.20 16.29
C LEU A 483 -13.43 14.14 15.81
N GLN A 484 -13.90 12.93 15.54
CA GLN A 484 -13.14 11.90 14.84
C GLN A 484 -13.72 11.73 13.44
N VAL A 485 -12.90 11.85 12.39
CA VAL A 485 -13.31 11.62 11.00
C VAL A 485 -12.38 10.61 10.36
N PHE A 486 -12.88 9.40 10.15
CA PHE A 486 -12.11 8.32 9.55
C PHE A 486 -12.87 7.67 8.41
N VAL A 487 -12.11 7.24 7.41
CA VAL A 487 -12.64 6.51 6.27
C VAL A 487 -13.14 5.12 6.68
N GLU A 488 -14.21 4.64 6.05
CA GLU A 488 -14.92 3.43 6.49
C GLU A 488 -14.04 2.16 6.55
N ARG A 489 -13.01 2.05 5.70
CA ARG A 489 -12.04 0.93 5.76
C ARG A 489 -11.19 0.93 7.04
N ALA A 490 -11.06 2.08 7.70
CA ALA A 490 -10.34 2.18 8.96
C ALA A 490 -11.07 1.47 10.12
N LEU A 491 -12.37 1.13 9.97
CA LEU A 491 -13.13 0.36 10.97
C LEU A 491 -12.59 -1.08 11.17
N ALA A 492 -11.73 -1.57 10.28
CA ALA A 492 -11.01 -2.82 10.47
C ALA A 492 -9.77 -2.66 11.39
N ALA A 493 -9.33 -1.43 11.68
CA ALA A 493 -8.17 -1.17 12.53
C ALA A 493 -8.53 -1.25 14.02
N VAL A 494 -7.84 -2.13 14.76
CA VAL A 494 -8.02 -2.36 16.19
C VAL A 494 -7.81 -1.09 17.02
N SER A 495 -6.87 -0.23 16.63
CA SER A 495 -6.48 0.95 17.41
C SER A 495 -7.62 1.98 17.56
N LEU A 496 -8.54 2.02 16.58
CA LEU A 496 -9.73 2.87 16.64
C LEU A 496 -10.78 2.41 17.66
N SER A 497 -10.65 1.21 18.22
CA SER A 497 -11.58 0.62 19.19
C SER A 497 -11.10 0.68 20.65
N THR A 498 -10.12 1.54 20.97
CA THR A 498 -9.64 1.73 22.34
C THR A 498 -10.57 2.65 23.17
N SER A 499 -10.91 2.23 24.39
CA SER A 499 -11.72 3.05 25.31
C SER A 499 -10.83 3.95 26.18
N PRO A 500 -11.15 5.25 26.33
CA PRO A 500 -10.44 6.13 27.26
C PRO A 500 -10.79 5.87 28.73
N LEU A 501 -11.80 5.02 29.01
CA LEU A 501 -12.15 4.61 30.36
C LEU A 501 -11.35 3.39 30.82
N ASP A 502 -10.66 2.70 29.92
CA ASP A 502 -9.74 1.61 30.21
C ASP A 502 -8.40 2.17 30.71
N THR A 503 -8.43 2.94 31.79
CA THR A 503 -7.22 3.51 32.39
C THR A 503 -6.35 2.40 32.97
N GLN A 504 -5.05 2.64 33.13
CA GLN A 504 -4.16 1.66 33.75
C GLN A 504 -4.68 1.17 35.11
N GLU A 505 -5.26 2.06 35.92
CA GLU A 505 -5.84 1.70 37.23
C GLU A 505 -7.08 0.79 37.10
N VAL A 506 -7.96 1.07 36.13
CA VAL A 506 -9.13 0.23 35.83
C VAL A 506 -8.68 -1.13 35.31
N LEU A 507 -7.79 -1.14 34.32
CA LEU A 507 -7.21 -2.36 33.74
C LEU A 507 -6.47 -3.19 34.79
N GLU A 508 -5.73 -2.57 35.71
CA GLU A 508 -5.09 -3.27 36.82
C GLU A 508 -6.13 -3.89 37.77
N THR A 509 -7.21 -3.17 38.05
CA THR A 509 -8.30 -3.67 38.91
C THR A 509 -9.02 -4.84 38.25
N GLU A 510 -9.35 -4.72 36.97
CA GLU A 510 -9.99 -5.78 36.17
C GLU A 510 -9.08 -6.97 35.98
N PHE A 511 -7.78 -6.75 35.72
CA PHE A 511 -6.78 -7.80 35.65
C PHE A 511 -6.69 -8.57 36.98
N ARG A 512 -6.67 -7.87 38.13
CA ARG A 512 -6.68 -8.49 39.47
C ARG A 512 -7.99 -9.23 39.77
N ALA A 513 -9.11 -8.77 39.23
CA ALA A 513 -10.42 -9.38 39.39
C ALA A 513 -10.67 -10.54 38.40
N SER A 514 -9.83 -10.70 37.38
CA SER A 514 -9.98 -11.76 36.38
C SER A 514 -9.88 -13.13 37.05
N SER A 515 -10.89 -13.97 36.80
CA SER A 515 -10.95 -15.34 37.29
C SER A 515 -10.32 -16.36 36.34
N THR A 516 -10.00 -15.93 35.11
CA THR A 516 -9.48 -16.80 34.06
C THR A 516 -8.13 -16.28 33.59
N THR A 517 -7.10 -17.06 33.85
CA THR A 517 -5.75 -16.81 33.34
C THR A 517 -5.59 -17.56 32.02
N LEU A 518 -5.51 -16.83 30.91
CA LEU A 518 -5.26 -17.43 29.58
C LEU A 518 -3.79 -17.79 29.38
N LEU A 519 -2.89 -16.98 29.93
CA LEU A 519 -1.45 -17.13 29.80
C LEU A 519 -0.73 -16.45 30.96
N VAL A 520 0.24 -17.13 31.57
CA VAL A 520 1.16 -16.56 32.59
C VAL A 520 2.58 -17.04 32.29
N GLY A 521 3.54 -16.12 32.39
CA GLY A 521 4.96 -16.46 32.39
C GLY A 521 5.44 -17.03 31.05
N LEU A 522 5.40 -16.22 30.00
CA LEU A 522 6.28 -16.42 28.85
C LEU A 522 7.72 -16.25 29.37
N GLY A 523 8.61 -17.22 29.11
CA GLY A 523 9.97 -17.21 29.66
C GLY A 523 10.71 -15.88 29.42
N GLN A 524 11.74 -15.58 30.22
CA GLN A 524 12.53 -14.36 30.05
C GLN A 524 13.22 -14.35 28.68
N LEU A 525 12.97 -13.31 27.88
CA LEU A 525 13.60 -13.13 26.58
C LEU A 525 14.75 -12.12 26.69
N THR A 526 15.95 -12.51 26.29
CA THR A 526 17.08 -11.58 26.19
C THR A 526 17.15 -11.02 24.77
N LEU A 527 16.90 -9.73 24.61
CA LEU A 527 16.85 -9.04 23.31
C LEU A 527 18.23 -8.42 22.99
N PRO A 528 19.02 -8.94 22.04
CA PRO A 528 20.23 -8.27 21.57
C PRO A 528 19.91 -6.95 20.83
N ALA A 529 20.73 -5.93 21.02
CA ALA A 529 20.53 -4.63 20.37
C ALA A 529 20.60 -4.73 18.84
N GLY A 530 19.66 -4.07 18.14
CA GLY A 530 19.69 -3.92 16.67
C GLY A 530 19.33 -5.16 15.86
N ALA A 531 18.78 -6.22 16.49
CA ALA A 531 18.33 -7.40 15.76
C ALA A 531 16.94 -7.20 15.13
N LYS A 532 16.65 -7.98 14.08
CA LYS A 532 15.32 -8.01 13.46
C LYS A 532 14.43 -9.02 14.19
N SER A 533 13.16 -8.69 14.34
CA SER A 533 12.11 -9.61 14.76
C SER A 533 11.53 -10.38 13.57
N ARG A 534 11.04 -11.59 13.83
CA ARG A 534 10.20 -12.36 12.93
C ARG A 534 9.12 -13.06 13.76
N ILE A 535 7.90 -13.07 13.24
CA ILE A 535 6.79 -13.87 13.79
C ILE A 535 6.48 -14.96 12.77
N SER A 536 6.38 -16.21 13.21
CA SER A 536 5.93 -17.34 12.40
C SER A 536 4.77 -18.05 13.08
N GLN A 537 3.76 -18.42 12.31
CA GLN A 537 2.63 -19.20 12.78
C GLN A 537 2.90 -20.68 12.51
N HIS A 538 2.62 -21.54 13.49
CA HIS A 538 2.73 -23.00 13.34
C HIS A 538 1.43 -23.65 13.83
N GLY A 539 0.75 -24.37 12.93
CA GLY A 539 -0.61 -24.89 13.18
C GLY A 539 -1.67 -23.80 13.08
N GLU A 540 -2.89 -24.07 13.58
CA GLU A 540 -4.00 -23.10 13.54
C GLU A 540 -3.77 -21.93 14.51
N ASP A 541 -3.18 -22.17 15.69
CA ASP A 541 -3.17 -21.17 16.78
C ASP A 541 -1.80 -20.90 17.43
N GLY A 542 -0.74 -21.62 17.06
CA GLY A 542 0.60 -21.44 17.65
C GLY A 542 1.39 -20.32 16.98
N LEU A 543 2.06 -19.46 17.76
CA LEU A 543 2.93 -18.40 17.24
C LEU A 543 4.34 -18.52 17.83
N THR A 544 5.36 -18.43 16.99
CA THR A 544 6.77 -18.31 17.40
C THR A 544 7.24 -16.89 17.12
N LEU A 545 7.86 -16.26 18.12
CA LEU A 545 8.45 -14.93 18.03
C LEU A 545 9.97 -15.08 18.11
N GLU A 546 10.65 -14.86 16.97
CA GLU A 546 12.10 -14.89 16.88
C GLU A 546 12.66 -13.47 16.92
N TYR A 547 13.70 -13.26 17.74
CA TYR A 547 14.45 -12.01 17.79
C TYR A 547 15.92 -12.28 18.06
N GLY A 548 16.79 -11.90 17.13
CA GLY A 548 18.24 -12.02 17.29
C GLY A 548 18.75 -13.43 17.61
N GLY A 549 18.05 -14.46 17.13
CA GLY A 549 18.38 -15.87 17.38
C GLY A 549 17.74 -16.46 18.65
N THR A 550 17.00 -15.67 19.43
CA THR A 550 16.16 -16.16 20.54
C THR A 550 14.74 -16.35 20.05
N ALA A 551 14.12 -17.50 20.32
CA ALA A 551 12.74 -17.79 19.96
C ALA A 551 11.86 -17.92 21.21
N LEU A 552 10.66 -17.37 21.16
CA LEU A 552 9.60 -17.54 22.16
C LEU A 552 8.38 -18.16 21.52
N GLU A 553 7.94 -19.27 22.07
CA GLU A 553 6.69 -19.91 21.69
C GLU A 553 5.54 -19.30 22.50
N LEU A 554 4.58 -18.70 21.79
CA LEU A 554 3.31 -18.26 22.33
C LEU A 554 2.29 -19.40 22.13
N PRO A 555 1.72 -19.96 23.21
CA PRO A 555 0.68 -20.96 23.06
C PRO A 555 -0.59 -20.35 22.48
N PRO A 556 -1.50 -21.18 21.92
CA PRO A 556 -2.83 -20.77 21.51
C PRO A 556 -3.56 -19.96 22.61
N LEU A 557 -3.98 -18.74 22.27
CA LEU A 557 -4.75 -17.86 23.16
C LEU A 557 -6.23 -17.94 22.80
N VAL A 558 -6.95 -18.88 23.42
CA VAL A 558 -8.40 -19.02 23.20
C VAL A 558 -9.15 -18.15 24.21
N VAL A 559 -9.69 -17.02 23.75
CA VAL A 559 -10.54 -16.15 24.58
C VAL A 559 -11.95 -16.74 24.67
N PRO A 560 -12.48 -17.01 25.89
CA PRO A 560 -13.84 -17.50 26.04
C PRO A 560 -14.88 -16.55 25.43
N PRO A 561 -15.91 -17.06 24.74
CA PRO A 561 -16.98 -16.21 24.20
C PRO A 561 -17.61 -15.32 25.27
N GLY A 562 -17.85 -14.05 24.94
CA GLY A 562 -18.41 -13.07 25.88
C GLY A 562 -17.43 -12.54 26.93
N THR A 563 -16.15 -12.89 26.84
CA THR A 563 -15.07 -12.30 27.66
C THR A 563 -14.12 -11.51 26.77
N TRP A 564 -13.30 -10.64 27.37
CA TRP A 564 -12.26 -9.90 26.67
C TRP A 564 -10.94 -10.07 27.43
N PRO A 565 -9.80 -10.22 26.71
CA PRO A 565 -8.52 -10.45 27.35
C PRO A 565 -7.92 -9.14 27.86
N VAL A 566 -7.45 -9.12 29.12
CA VAL A 566 -6.60 -8.04 29.65
C VAL A 566 -5.16 -8.53 29.65
N LEU A 567 -4.28 -7.84 28.92
CA LEU A 567 -2.86 -8.16 28.85
C LEU A 567 -2.05 -7.23 29.75
N ARG A 568 -1.29 -7.80 30.69
CA ARG A 568 -0.31 -7.07 31.49
C ARG A 568 1.11 -7.41 31.01
N ILE A 569 1.91 -6.39 30.73
CA ILE A 569 3.29 -6.53 30.30
C ILE A 569 4.18 -5.80 31.29
N GLU A 570 5.11 -6.53 31.89
CA GLU A 570 6.14 -5.97 32.76
C GLU A 570 7.46 -6.04 32.01
N LEU A 571 8.03 -4.88 31.68
CA LEU A 571 9.32 -4.76 31.02
C LEU A 571 10.36 -4.29 32.05
N ASP A 572 11.37 -5.13 32.28
CA ASP A 572 12.58 -4.75 33.02
C ASP A 572 13.72 -4.56 31.99
N SER A 573 14.19 -3.33 31.82
CA SER A 573 15.25 -3.02 30.86
C SER A 573 16.28 -2.07 31.46
N PRO A 574 17.59 -2.36 31.33
CA PRO A 574 18.66 -1.49 31.82
C PRO A 574 18.89 -0.25 30.92
N VAL A 575 18.15 -0.10 29.82
CA VAL A 575 18.26 1.01 28.85
C VAL A 575 16.87 1.49 28.40
N ASP A 576 16.80 2.73 27.90
CA ASP A 576 15.57 3.25 27.29
C ASP A 576 15.11 2.33 26.15
N THR A 577 13.92 1.77 26.30
CA THR A 577 13.41 0.70 25.43
C THR A 577 12.00 1.06 24.96
N ALA A 578 11.79 1.04 23.65
CA ALA A 578 10.47 1.09 23.04
C ALA A 578 10.03 -0.34 22.69
N LEU A 579 8.86 -0.75 23.19
CA LEU A 579 8.25 -2.04 22.88
C LEU A 579 7.00 -1.80 22.02
N CYS A 580 7.00 -2.32 20.79
CA CYS A 580 5.80 -2.37 19.95
C CYS A 580 5.23 -3.78 20.03
N LEU A 581 3.95 -3.90 20.39
CA LEU A 581 3.23 -5.17 20.37
C LEU A 581 2.18 -5.14 19.27
N GLU A 582 2.37 -6.00 18.28
CA GLU A 582 1.39 -6.25 17.23
C GLU A 582 0.75 -7.60 17.53
N PHE A 583 -0.54 -7.62 17.83
CA PHE A 583 -1.30 -8.87 17.98
C PHE A 583 -2.31 -8.96 16.84
N LEU A 584 -2.35 -10.13 16.21
CA LEU A 584 -3.41 -10.49 15.29
C LEU A 584 -4.49 -11.17 16.12
N THR A 585 -5.60 -10.49 16.37
CA THR A 585 -6.82 -11.20 16.74
C THR A 585 -7.26 -11.94 15.50
N GLY A 586 -6.96 -13.24 15.43
CA GLY A 586 -7.52 -14.11 14.41
C GLY A 586 -9.04 -14.08 14.51
N ARG A 587 -9.67 -13.30 13.65
CA ARG A 587 -10.98 -13.61 13.09
C ARG A 587 -10.89 -13.44 11.59
#